data_AF-A0A6J1I4W6-F1
#
_entry.id   AF-A0A6J1I4W6-F1
#
_cell.length_a   1.000
_cell.length_b   1.000
_cell.length_c   1.000
_cell.angle_alpha   90.00
_cell.angle_beta   90.00
_cell.angle_gamma   90.00
#
_symmetry.space_group_name_H-M   'P 1'
#
loop_
_entity.id
_entity.type
_entity.pdbx_description
1 polymer ?
#
loop_
_entity_poly.entity_id
_entity_poly.type
_entity_poly.pdbx_seq_one_letter_code
_entity_poly.pdbx_strand_id
1 'polypeptide(L)'
;MIWNIKSLVDRLKVGVKEAVESAIEERLTNTKDMQRRESVVAERETTWKDQLYRREAEIERQELQLRLEREAFEKEKGLRNGGTASIQNNQDGALDITVDGERYRCLRYSKPK
;
A
#
# COMPACT_ATOMS: atom_id res chain seq x y z
N MET A 1 -76.37 17.30 12.10
CA MET A 1 -75.40 16.18 12.15
C MET A 1 -74.57 16.05 10.85
N ILE A 2 -75.19 16.09 9.66
CA ILE A 2 -74.53 15.97 8.34
C ILE A 2 -73.42 17.03 8.10
N TRP A 3 -73.63 18.27 8.52
CA TRP A 3 -72.65 19.36 8.39
C TRP A 3 -71.33 19.11 9.15
N ASN A 4 -71.38 18.39 10.26
CA ASN A 4 -70.20 18.13 11.09
C ASN A 4 -69.28 17.11 10.42
N ILE A 5 -69.86 16.08 9.80
CA ILE A 5 -69.14 15.04 9.05
C ILE A 5 -68.42 15.67 7.85
N LYS A 6 -69.08 16.57 7.10
CA LYS A 6 -68.48 17.22 5.94
C LYS A 6 -67.24 18.04 6.31
N SER A 7 -67.32 18.87 7.36
CA SER A 7 -66.16 19.64 7.85
C SER A 7 -64.97 18.78 8.29
N LEU A 8 -65.26 17.57 8.79
CA LEU A 8 -64.25 16.64 9.25
C LEU A 8 -63.57 15.95 8.06
N VAL A 9 -64.34 15.55 7.06
CA VAL A 9 -63.84 15.02 5.79
C VAL A 9 -62.99 16.05 5.04
N ASP A 10 -63.41 17.31 5.00
CA ASP A 10 -62.66 18.36 4.30
C ASP A 10 -61.32 18.64 4.98
N ARG A 11 -61.28 18.67 6.33
CA ARG A 11 -60.02 18.74 7.10
C ARG A 11 -59.12 17.53 6.87
N LEU A 12 -59.69 16.32 6.84
CA LEU A 12 -58.94 15.09 6.58
C LEU A 12 -58.32 15.09 5.18
N LYS A 13 -59.05 15.56 4.16
CA LYS A 13 -58.54 15.68 2.79
C LYS A 13 -57.34 16.62 2.71
N VAL A 14 -57.44 17.78 3.37
CA VAL A 14 -56.33 18.75 3.41
C VAL A 14 -55.13 18.15 4.13
N GLY A 15 -55.33 17.58 5.32
CA GLY A 15 -54.25 16.98 6.11
C GLY A 15 -53.56 15.81 5.40
N VAL A 16 -54.31 14.94 4.72
CA VAL A 16 -53.73 13.86 3.92
C VAL A 16 -52.95 14.40 2.74
N LYS A 17 -53.47 15.43 2.05
CA LYS A 17 -52.79 16.06 0.92
C LYS A 17 -51.45 16.68 1.35
N GLU A 18 -51.45 17.48 2.42
CA GLU A 18 -50.25 18.11 2.97
C GLU A 18 -49.23 17.07 3.45
N ALA A 19 -49.68 16.02 4.13
CA ALA A 19 -48.79 14.94 4.58
C ALA A 19 -48.13 14.20 3.41
N VAL A 20 -48.87 13.95 2.33
CA VAL A 20 -48.33 13.31 1.13
C VAL A 20 -47.36 14.23 0.40
N GLU A 21 -47.69 15.52 0.25
CA GLU A 21 -46.80 16.50 -0.37
C GLU A 21 -45.49 16.64 0.41
N SER A 22 -45.56 16.76 1.74
CA SER A 22 -44.37 16.80 2.61
C SER A 22 -43.54 15.51 2.51
N ALA A 23 -44.17 14.34 2.47
CA ALA A 23 -43.45 13.06 2.36
C ALA A 23 -42.76 12.90 0.99
N ILE A 24 -43.37 13.43 -0.08
CA ILE A 24 -42.76 13.45 -1.42
C ILE A 24 -41.55 14.38 -1.43
N GLU A 25 -41.67 15.58 -0.87
CA GLU A 25 -40.56 16.53 -0.80
C GLU A 25 -39.39 15.98 0.02
N GLU A 26 -39.66 15.41 1.20
CA GLU A 26 -38.64 14.80 2.04
C GLU A 26 -37.90 13.66 1.32
N ARG A 27 -38.64 12.82 0.61
CA ARG A 27 -38.04 11.73 -0.18
C ARG A 27 -37.18 12.25 -1.33
N LEU A 28 -37.61 13.35 -1.97
CA LEU A 28 -36.84 13.98 -3.05
C LEU A 28 -35.56 14.60 -2.52
N THR A 29 -35.62 15.31 -1.39
CA THR A 29 -34.43 15.90 -0.75
C THR A 29 -33.45 14.83 -0.31
N ASN A 30 -33.94 13.76 0.32
CA ASN A 30 -33.08 12.67 0.79
C ASN A 30 -32.41 11.95 -0.39
N THR A 31 -33.15 11.69 -1.48
CA THR A 31 -32.57 11.10 -2.71
C THR A 31 -31.45 11.97 -3.28
N LYS A 32 -31.66 13.29 -3.35
CA LYS A 32 -30.64 14.23 -3.86
C LYS A 32 -29.40 14.28 -2.96
N ASP A 33 -29.59 14.25 -1.65
CA ASP A 33 -28.48 14.25 -0.71
C ASP A 33 -27.70 12.93 -0.74
N MET A 34 -28.39 11.80 -0.92
CA MET A 34 -27.75 10.51 -1.13
C MET A 34 -26.90 10.52 -2.42
N GLN A 35 -27.45 11.00 -3.53
CA GLN A 35 -26.72 11.14 -4.79
C GLN A 35 -25.47 12.04 -4.68
N ARG A 36 -25.56 13.15 -3.93
CA ARG A 36 -24.40 14.02 -3.67
C ARG A 36 -23.32 13.32 -2.87
N ARG A 37 -23.69 12.52 -1.87
CA ARG A 37 -22.73 11.73 -1.08
C ARG A 37 -22.06 10.68 -1.96
N GLU A 38 -22.84 9.99 -2.79
CA GLU A 38 -22.32 9.02 -3.75
C GLU A 38 -21.35 9.65 -4.75
N SER A 39 -21.66 10.84 -5.28
CA SER A 39 -20.74 11.52 -6.21
C SER A 39 -19.42 11.91 -5.55
N VAL A 40 -19.46 12.38 -4.30
CA VAL A 40 -18.24 12.73 -3.54
C VAL A 40 -17.41 11.49 -3.25
N VAL A 41 -18.05 10.37 -2.89
CA VAL A 41 -17.34 9.10 -2.68
C VAL A 41 -16.72 8.62 -3.99
N ALA A 42 -17.45 8.68 -5.10
CA ALA A 42 -16.95 8.27 -6.42
C ALA A 42 -15.72 9.10 -6.85
N GLU A 43 -15.75 10.43 -6.67
CA GLU A 43 -14.60 11.30 -6.99
C GLU A 43 -13.38 11.02 -6.10
N ARG A 44 -13.62 10.73 -4.82
CA ARG A 44 -12.54 10.33 -3.91
C ARG A 44 -11.96 8.98 -4.31
N GLU A 45 -12.81 8.02 -4.67
CA GLU A 45 -12.37 6.70 -5.13
C GLU A 45 -11.55 6.77 -6.42
N THR A 46 -11.94 7.61 -7.39
CA THR A 46 -11.15 7.79 -8.61
C THR A 46 -9.79 8.39 -8.28
N THR A 47 -9.77 9.44 -7.45
CA THR A 47 -8.52 10.06 -6.99
C THR A 47 -7.60 9.06 -6.28
N TRP A 48 -8.17 8.22 -5.42
CA TRP A 48 -7.41 7.20 -4.69
C TRP A 48 -6.90 6.09 -5.60
N LYS A 49 -7.69 5.64 -6.57
CA LYS A 49 -7.26 4.65 -7.57
C LYS A 49 -6.09 5.18 -8.40
N ASP A 50 -6.14 6.44 -8.84
CA ASP A 50 -5.05 7.06 -9.59
C ASP A 50 -3.76 7.17 -8.76
N GLN A 51 -3.87 7.54 -7.48
CA GLN A 51 -2.72 7.59 -6.58
C GLN A 51 -2.12 6.21 -6.32
N LEU A 52 -2.97 5.20 -6.14
CA LEU A 52 -2.55 3.82 -5.95
C LEU A 52 -1.78 3.34 -7.19
N TYR A 53 -2.34 3.52 -8.38
CA TYR A 53 -1.71 3.14 -9.63
C TYR A 53 -0.33 3.78 -9.82
N ARG A 54 -0.18 5.06 -9.50
CA ARG A 54 1.11 5.76 -9.57
C ARG A 54 2.13 5.16 -8.60
N ARG A 55 1.71 4.79 -7.39
CA ARG A 55 2.59 4.17 -6.38
C ARG A 55 3.00 2.76 -6.80
N GLU A 56 2.06 1.96 -7.30
CA GLU A 56 2.34 0.61 -7.80
C GLU A 56 3.36 0.66 -8.95
N ALA A 57 3.16 1.55 -9.93
CA ALA A 57 4.10 1.72 -11.03
C ALA A 57 5.50 2.16 -10.58
N GLU A 58 5.60 3.00 -9.54
CA GLU A 58 6.89 3.41 -8.98
C GLU A 58 7.57 2.27 -8.22
N ILE A 59 6.81 1.48 -7.46
CA ILE A 59 7.32 0.28 -6.78
C ILE A 59 7.87 -0.71 -7.81
N GLU A 60 7.14 -0.99 -8.89
CA GLU A 60 7.62 -1.90 -9.94
C GLU A 60 8.94 -1.45 -10.57
N ARG A 61 9.11 -0.13 -10.80
CA ARG A 61 10.37 0.43 -11.30
C ARG A 61 11.51 0.23 -10.32
N GLN A 62 11.27 0.52 -9.04
CA GLN A 62 12.26 0.37 -7.99
C GLN A 62 12.65 -1.10 -7.78
N GLU A 63 11.68 -2.02 -7.77
CA GLU A 63 11.93 -3.45 -7.67
C GLU A 63 12.74 -3.98 -8.87
N LEU A 64 12.44 -3.50 -10.08
CA LEU A 64 13.22 -3.85 -11.26
C LEU A 64 14.67 -3.35 -11.15
N GLN A 65 14.86 -2.10 -10.71
CA GLN A 65 16.20 -1.54 -10.51
C GLN A 65 16.99 -2.33 -9.46
N LEU A 66 16.38 -2.58 -8.29
CA LEU A 66 17.01 -3.36 -7.22
C LEU A 66 17.37 -4.77 -7.66
N ARG A 67 16.55 -5.40 -8.50
CA ARG A 67 16.85 -6.72 -9.07
C ARG A 67 18.10 -6.68 -9.93
N LEU A 68 18.21 -5.70 -10.82
CA LEU A 68 19.38 -5.53 -11.69
C LEU A 68 20.65 -5.21 -10.87
N GLU A 69 20.54 -4.33 -9.88
CA GLU A 69 21.64 -4.02 -8.97
C GLU A 69 22.10 -5.25 -8.19
N ARG A 70 21.16 -6.07 -7.71
CA ARG A 70 21.45 -7.33 -7.03
C ARG A 70 22.15 -8.34 -7.94
N GLU A 71 21.69 -8.48 -9.18
CA GLU A 71 22.33 -9.35 -10.18
C GLU A 71 23.75 -8.88 -10.51
N ALA A 72 23.95 -7.57 -10.69
CA ALA A 72 25.26 -6.99 -10.92
C ALA A 72 26.20 -7.24 -9.73
N PHE A 73 25.72 -7.05 -8.50
CA PHE A 73 26.48 -7.28 -7.29
C PHE A 73 26.84 -8.76 -7.10
N GLU A 74 25.93 -9.69 -7.35
CA GLU A 74 26.24 -11.12 -7.27
C GLU A 74 27.23 -11.55 -8.35
N LYS A 75 27.17 -10.97 -9.56
CA LYS A 75 28.17 -11.21 -10.61
C LYS A 75 29.55 -10.68 -10.20
N GLU A 76 29.62 -9.47 -9.64
CA GLU A 76 30.86 -8.89 -9.13
C GLU A 76 31.41 -9.70 -7.96
N LYS A 77 30.55 -10.11 -7.02
CA LYS A 77 30.92 -11.00 -5.91
C LYS A 77 31.39 -12.36 -6.39
N GLY A 78 30.76 -12.96 -7.42
CA GLY A 78 31.22 -14.21 -8.02
C GLY A 78 32.61 -14.07 -8.65
N LEU A 79 32.87 -12.96 -9.34
CA LEU A 79 34.20 -12.63 -9.90
C LEU A 79 35.23 -12.37 -8.78
N ARG A 80 34.85 -11.64 -7.74
CA ARG A 80 35.71 -11.31 -6.60
C ARG A 80 36.00 -12.54 -5.71
N ASN A 81 35.03 -13.44 -5.60
CA ASN A 81 35.17 -14.70 -4.87
C ASN A 81 36.01 -15.75 -5.62
N GLY A 82 36.35 -15.50 -6.89
CA GLY A 82 37.37 -16.26 -7.61
C GLY A 82 38.79 -16.08 -7.04
N GLY A 83 39.00 -15.10 -6.13
CA GLY A 83 40.28 -14.82 -5.49
C GLY A 83 40.25 -14.58 -3.98
N THR A 84 39.15 -14.89 -3.27
CA THR A 84 39.11 -14.69 -1.81
C THR A 84 39.53 -15.91 -1.01
N ALA A 85 40.51 -15.67 -0.15
CA ALA A 85 40.98 -16.51 0.94
C ALA A 85 39.90 -17.37 1.63
N SER A 86 40.10 -18.68 1.59
CA SER A 86 39.38 -19.64 2.43
C SER A 86 39.89 -19.50 3.87
N ILE A 87 39.09 -18.89 4.75
CA ILE A 87 39.40 -18.76 6.18
C ILE A 87 39.16 -20.11 6.85
N GLN A 88 40.21 -20.92 6.95
CA GLN A 88 40.23 -22.08 7.85
C GLN A 88 40.87 -21.62 9.17
N ASN A 89 40.03 -21.36 10.17
CA ASN A 89 40.51 -21.11 11.53
C ASN A 89 41.05 -22.42 12.10
N ASN A 90 42.37 -22.60 12.03
CA ASN A 90 43.04 -23.72 12.68
C ASN A 90 43.10 -23.51 14.20
N GLN A 91 43.13 -24.60 14.97
CA GLN A 91 43.12 -24.58 16.44
C GLN A 91 44.29 -23.79 17.05
N ASP A 92 45.39 -23.62 16.31
CA ASP A 92 46.56 -22.80 16.68
C ASP A 92 46.35 -21.28 16.50
N GLY A 93 45.18 -20.84 16.05
CA GLY A 93 44.84 -19.43 15.85
C GLY A 93 45.54 -18.74 14.68
N ALA A 94 46.29 -19.49 13.86
CA ALA A 94 46.86 -19.04 12.60
C ALA A 94 45.80 -19.00 11.50
N LEU A 95 45.85 -17.98 10.65
CA LEU A 95 44.91 -17.76 9.56
C LEU A 95 45.53 -18.25 8.25
N ASP A 96 44.92 -19.25 7.62
CA ASP A 96 45.28 -19.64 6.26
C ASP A 96 44.47 -18.80 5.26
N ILE A 97 45.15 -18.24 4.26
CA ILE A 97 44.56 -17.49 3.16
C ILE A 97 45.04 -18.03 1.82
N THR A 98 44.20 -17.92 0.80
CA THR A 98 44.55 -18.23 -0.58
C THR A 98 44.43 -16.93 -1.38
N VAL A 99 45.51 -16.55 -2.05
CA VAL A 99 45.57 -15.36 -2.91
C VAL A 99 46.17 -15.81 -4.24
N ASP A 100 45.47 -15.55 -5.35
CA ASP A 100 45.92 -15.89 -6.70
C ASP A 100 46.34 -17.37 -6.92
N GLY A 101 45.70 -18.30 -6.19
CA GLY A 101 45.98 -19.74 -6.25
C GLY A 101 47.15 -20.20 -5.37
N GLU A 102 47.88 -19.26 -4.76
CA GLU A 102 48.93 -19.54 -3.79
C GLU A 102 48.37 -19.49 -2.36
N ARG A 103 48.88 -20.39 -1.50
CA ARG A 103 48.40 -20.55 -0.13
C ARG A 103 49.39 -19.94 0.84
N TYR A 104 48.91 -19.04 1.68
CA TYR A 104 49.69 -18.32 2.67
C TYR A 104 49.16 -18.60 4.08
N ARG A 105 50.07 -18.78 5.04
CA ARG A 105 49.72 -18.96 6.46
C ARG A 105 50.15 -17.73 7.25
N CYS A 106 49.20 -16.96 7.73
CA CYS A 106 49.42 -15.78 8.56
C CYS A 106 49.59 -16.21 10.02
N LEU A 107 50.80 -16.07 10.53
CA LEU A 107 51.12 -16.27 11.94
C LEU A 107 50.74 -15.01 12.72
N ARG A 108 50.12 -15.18 13.90
CA ARG A 108 49.90 -14.05 14.81
C ARG A 108 51.25 -13.56 15.32
N TYR A 109 51.48 -12.25 15.20
CA TYR A 109 52.64 -11.63 15.79
C TYR A 109 52.50 -11.63 17.32
N SER A 110 53.30 -12.44 18.01
CA SER A 110 53.49 -12.34 19.46
C SER A 110 54.71 -11.45 19.73
N LYS A 111 54.50 -10.35 20.45
CA LYS A 111 55.63 -9.56 20.95
C LYS A 111 56.40 -10.40 21.98
N PRO A 112 57.73 -10.50 21.88
CA PRO A 112 58.52 -11.13 22.94
C PRO A 112 58.36 -10.33 24.24
N LYS A 113 58.31 -11.03 25.38
CA LYS A 113 58.26 -10.44 26.72
C LYS A 113 59.61 -9.84 27.10
#